data_AF-A0A1H2WQZ9-F1
#
_entry.id   AF-A0A1H2WQZ9-F1
#
_cell.length_a   1.000
_cell.length_b   1.000
_cell.length_c   1.000
_cell.angle_alpha   90.00
_cell.angle_beta   90.00
_cell.angle_gamma   90.00
#
_symmetry.space_group_name_H-M   'P 1'
#
loop_
_entity.id
_entity.type
_entity.pdbx_description
1 polymer ?
#
loop_
_entity_poly.entity_id
_entity_poly.type
_entity_poly.pdbx_seq_one_letter_code
_entity_poly.pdbx_strand_id
1 'polypeptide(L)'
;MSPYERFLQKDPLEFAQWLKDNFDYTTPQKFDTPADLERACAVLDVYAKMKDYLIDLYNYAHRLKRVYEREKKEKKKLKVADIEIEKLDQAYEDMIDREDAIKNKKSAIETRYNALNRHILISSAQFVRVGNKYVKST
;
A
#
# COMPACT_ATOMS: atom_id res chain seq x y z
N MET A 1 10.18 18.19 8.49
CA MET A 1 8.86 17.55 8.35
C MET A 1 9.01 16.34 7.46
N SER A 2 8.54 15.18 7.92
CA SER A 2 8.51 13.96 7.11
C SER A 2 7.49 14.13 5.97
N PRO A 3 7.76 13.66 4.74
CA PRO A 3 6.78 13.73 3.65
C PRO A 3 5.48 12.97 3.95
N TYR A 4 5.50 12.05 4.92
CA TYR A 4 4.35 11.27 5.39
C TYR A 4 3.45 12.02 6.38
N GLU A 5 4.00 13.01 7.07
CA GLU A 5 3.39 13.74 8.19
C GLU A 5 2.11 14.47 7.73
N ARG A 6 2.13 15.06 6.54
CA ARG A 6 0.97 15.74 5.92
C ARG A 6 -0.21 14.82 5.62
N PHE A 7 0.02 13.52 5.46
CA PHE A 7 -1.04 12.56 5.12
C PHE A 7 -1.64 11.94 6.37
N LEU A 8 -0.80 11.65 7.37
CA LEU A 8 -1.25 11.07 8.63
C LEU A 8 -1.94 12.08 9.56
N GLN A 9 -1.90 13.37 9.23
CA GLN A 9 -2.69 14.42 9.88
C GLN A 9 -4.10 14.58 9.31
N LYS A 10 -4.43 13.92 8.18
CA LYS A 10 -5.79 13.90 7.64
C LYS A 10 -6.74 13.18 8.58
N ASP A 11 -8.00 13.58 8.59
CA ASP A 11 -9.07 12.79 9.23
C ASP A 11 -9.04 11.33 8.72
N PRO A 12 -9.36 10.31 9.55
CA PRO A 12 -9.30 8.90 9.14
C PRO A 12 -10.09 8.59 7.86
N LEU A 13 -11.27 9.19 7.67
CA LEU A 13 -12.09 8.98 6.48
C LEU A 13 -11.45 9.63 5.25
N GLU A 14 -10.96 10.85 5.39
CA GLU A 14 -10.25 11.56 4.32
C GLU A 14 -8.97 10.81 3.92
N PHE A 15 -8.26 10.23 4.90
CA PHE A 15 -7.09 9.41 4.68
C PHE A 15 -7.41 8.13 3.91
N ALA A 16 -8.49 7.42 4.29
CA ALA A 16 -8.95 6.24 3.59
C ALA A 16 -9.35 6.55 2.14
N GLN A 17 -10.01 7.68 1.91
CA GLN A 17 -10.35 8.15 0.57
C GLN A 17 -9.09 8.49 -0.24
N TRP A 18 -8.12 9.17 0.36
CA TRP A 18 -6.82 9.43 -0.29
C TRP A 18 -6.10 8.13 -0.69
N LEU A 19 -6.09 7.11 0.18
CA LEU A 19 -5.55 5.78 -0.16
C LEU A 19 -6.29 5.12 -1.32
N LYS A 20 -7.60 5.32 -1.43
CA LYS A 20 -8.38 4.81 -2.56
C LYS A 20 -7.94 5.50 -3.85
N ASP A 21 -7.84 6.82 -3.85
CA ASP A 21 -7.60 7.60 -5.07
C ASP A 21 -6.15 7.50 -5.58
N ASN A 22 -5.18 7.24 -4.70
CA ASN A 22 -3.76 7.25 -5.05
C ASN A 22 -3.15 5.86 -5.24
N PHE A 23 -3.84 4.80 -4.82
CA PHE A 23 -3.36 3.42 -4.88
C PHE A 23 -4.32 2.49 -5.64
N ASP A 24 -5.20 3.04 -6.46
CA ASP A 24 -5.98 2.27 -7.41
C ASP A 24 -5.38 2.46 -8.81
N TYR A 25 -4.69 1.42 -9.29
CA TYR A 25 -4.09 1.41 -10.63
C TYR A 25 -4.80 0.39 -11.50
N THR A 26 -5.12 0.75 -12.74
CA THR A 26 -5.83 -0.13 -13.66
C THR A 26 -4.88 -1.19 -14.22
N THR A 27 -5.12 -2.45 -13.86
CA THR A 27 -4.42 -3.60 -14.47
C THR A 27 -5.01 -3.89 -15.86
N PRO A 28 -4.19 -4.12 -16.90
CA PRO A 28 -4.67 -4.64 -18.18
C PRO A 28 -5.40 -5.97 -17.99
N GLN A 29 -6.54 -6.14 -18.67
CA GLN A 29 -7.38 -7.35 -18.53
C GLN A 29 -6.97 -8.50 -19.45
N LYS A 30 -6.13 -8.25 -20.47
CA LYS A 30 -5.71 -9.23 -21.47
C LYS A 30 -4.22 -9.09 -21.79
N PHE A 31 -3.56 -10.22 -22.08
CA PHE A 31 -2.12 -10.31 -22.37
C PHE A 31 -1.90 -11.15 -23.63
N ASP A 32 -2.38 -10.64 -24.76
CA ASP A 32 -2.43 -11.39 -26.02
C ASP A 32 -1.23 -11.08 -26.94
N THR A 33 -0.49 -10.00 -26.66
CA THR A 33 0.68 -9.57 -27.44
C THR A 33 1.93 -9.39 -26.57
N PRO A 34 3.15 -9.44 -27.15
CA PRO A 34 4.38 -9.11 -26.42
C PRO A 34 4.35 -7.69 -25.80
N ALA A 35 3.76 -6.72 -26.50
CA ALA A 35 3.60 -5.36 -25.98
C ALA A 35 2.66 -5.30 -24.75
N ASP A 36 1.68 -6.20 -24.66
CA ASP A 36 0.85 -6.32 -23.45
C ASP A 36 1.66 -6.85 -22.26
N LEU A 37 2.59 -7.77 -22.50
CA LEU A 37 3.49 -8.28 -21.45
C LEU A 37 4.46 -7.20 -20.97
N GLU A 38 5.01 -6.39 -21.87
CA GLU A 38 5.86 -5.25 -21.49
C GLU A 38 5.09 -4.23 -20.64
N ARG A 39 3.86 -3.89 -21.05
CA ARG A 39 2.97 -3.04 -20.24
C ARG A 39 2.66 -3.68 -18.89
N ALA A 40 2.41 -4.98 -18.84
CA ALA A 40 2.15 -5.71 -17.61
C ALA A 40 3.33 -5.66 -16.64
N CYS A 41 4.56 -5.80 -17.15
CA CYS A 41 5.78 -5.64 -16.37
C CYS A 41 5.90 -4.22 -15.80
N ALA A 42 5.60 -3.19 -16.59
CA ALA A 42 5.59 -1.81 -16.10
C ALA A 42 4.56 -1.60 -14.97
N VAL A 43 3.38 -2.23 -15.06
CA VAL A 43 2.38 -2.20 -13.98
C VAL A 43 2.84 -2.95 -12.73
N LEU A 44 3.57 -4.06 -12.87
CA LEU A 44 4.19 -4.75 -11.72
C LEU A 44 5.18 -3.85 -10.98
N ASP A 45 6.00 -3.09 -11.69
CA ASP A 45 6.94 -2.15 -11.09
C ASP A 45 6.21 -1.05 -10.31
N VAL A 46 5.08 -0.56 -10.83
CA VAL A 46 4.22 0.39 -10.11
C VAL A 46 3.68 -0.24 -8.83
N TYR A 47 3.18 -1.47 -8.88
CA TYR A 47 2.72 -2.17 -7.67
C TYR A 47 3.83 -2.43 -6.65
N ALA A 48 5.06 -2.74 -7.10
CA ALA A 48 6.20 -2.89 -6.21
C ALA A 48 6.50 -1.57 -5.47
N LYS A 49 6.60 -0.45 -6.20
CA LYS A 49 6.81 0.88 -5.62
C LYS A 49 5.68 1.29 -4.67
N MET A 50 4.43 0.99 -5.01
CA MET A 50 3.28 1.24 -4.14
C MET A 50 3.37 0.44 -2.84
N LYS A 51 3.78 -0.83 -2.89
CA LYS A 51 3.98 -1.65 -1.69
C LYS A 51 5.06 -1.06 -0.79
N ASP A 52 6.21 -0.68 -1.35
CA ASP A 52 7.32 -0.11 -0.59
C ASP A 52 6.89 1.19 0.10
N TYR A 53 6.19 2.07 -0.63
CA TYR A 53 5.64 3.30 -0.06
C TYR A 53 4.65 3.02 1.08
N LEU A 54 3.73 2.06 0.92
CA LEU A 54 2.77 1.70 1.96
C LEU A 54 3.45 1.07 3.19
N ILE A 55 4.56 0.35 3.02
CA ILE A 55 5.37 -0.17 4.12
C ILE A 55 5.99 0.98 4.91
N ASP A 56 6.57 1.97 4.23
CA ASP A 56 7.14 3.14 4.89
C ASP A 56 6.09 3.97 5.62
N LEU A 57 4.94 4.20 4.97
CA LEU A 57 3.81 4.93 5.57
C LEU A 57 3.27 4.19 6.80
N TYR A 58 3.12 2.88 6.73
CA TYR A 58 2.73 2.03 7.87
C TYR A 58 3.73 2.15 9.03
N ASN A 59 5.02 2.03 8.75
CA ASN A 59 6.07 2.12 9.76
C ASN A 59 6.07 3.50 10.44
N TYR A 60 5.82 4.55 9.68
CA TYR A 60 5.73 5.90 10.22
C TYR A 60 4.46 6.11 11.07
N ALA A 61 3.30 5.62 10.62
CA ALA A 61 2.05 5.62 11.40
C ALA A 61 2.21 4.87 12.74
N HIS A 62 2.81 3.68 12.70
CA HIS A 62 3.08 2.88 13.90
C HIS A 62 4.02 3.60 14.88
N ARG A 63 5.04 4.31 14.38
CA ARG A 63 5.92 5.13 15.22
C ARG A 63 5.17 6.27 15.88
N LEU A 64 4.32 7.00 15.15
CA LEU A 64 3.51 8.09 15.71
C LEU A 64 2.52 7.60 16.76
N LYS A 65 1.86 6.47 16.51
CA LYS A 65 0.99 5.82 17.50
C LYS A 65 1.69 5.58 18.83
N ARG A 66 2.93 5.07 18.78
CA ARG A 66 3.79 4.87 19.97
C ARG A 66 4.25 6.17 20.62
N VAL A 67 4.33 7.27 19.88
CA VAL A 67 4.62 8.60 20.44
C VAL A 67 3.41 9.06 21.27
N TYR A 68 2.20 9.00 20.71
CA TYR A 68 0.98 9.38 21.45
C TYR A 68 0.79 8.56 22.73
N GLU A 69 1.04 7.25 22.67
CA GLU A 69 0.93 6.39 23.86
C GLU A 69 1.95 6.77 24.96
N ARG A 70 3.18 7.15 24.58
CA ARG A 70 4.21 7.59 25.53
C ARG A 70 3.88 8.95 26.12
N GLU A 71 3.50 9.91 25.28
CA GLU A 71 3.09 11.24 25.72
C GLU A 71 1.89 11.17 26.67
N LYS A 72 0.91 10.32 26.39
CA LYS A 72 -0.23 10.04 27.29
C LYS A 72 0.25 9.58 28.65
N LYS A 73 1.16 8.61 28.70
CA LYS A 73 1.70 8.06 29.97
C LYS A 73 2.45 9.13 30.76
N GLU A 74 3.21 9.99 30.08
CA GLU A 74 3.94 11.09 30.71
C GLU A 74 3.00 12.16 31.26
N LYS A 75 2.03 12.63 30.46
CA LYS A 75 1.04 13.62 30.89
C LYS A 75 0.17 13.14 32.05
N LYS A 76 -0.18 11.85 32.09
CA LYS A 76 -0.87 11.23 33.23
C LYS A 76 -0.04 11.30 34.52
N LYS A 77 1.28 11.07 34.45
CA LYS A 77 2.17 11.20 35.62
C LYS A 77 2.27 12.64 36.11
N LEU A 78 2.24 13.59 35.18
CA LEU A 78 2.31 15.03 35.47
C LEU A 78 0.97 15.64 35.93
N LYS A 79 -0.10 14.85 36.03
CA LYS A 79 -1.46 15.32 36.41
C LYS A 79 -1.96 16.46 35.51
N VAL A 80 -1.63 16.39 34.22
CA VAL A 80 -2.13 17.33 33.21
C VAL A 80 -3.64 17.17 33.06
N ALA A 81 -4.34 18.25 32.69
CA ALA A 81 -5.79 18.28 32.54
C ALA A 81 -6.34 17.14 31.66
N ASP A 82 -7.48 16.58 32.06
CA ASP A 82 -8.11 15.43 31.39
C ASP A 82 -8.39 15.68 29.90
N ILE A 83 -8.71 16.92 29.53
CA ILE A 83 -8.97 17.30 28.14
C ILE A 83 -7.75 17.11 27.23
N GLU A 84 -6.53 17.22 27.75
CA GLU A 84 -5.32 16.96 26.95
C GLU A 84 -5.04 15.48 26.80
N ILE A 85 -5.41 14.68 27.80
CA ILE A 85 -5.30 13.22 27.75
C ILE A 85 -6.30 12.67 26.74
N GLU A 86 -7.53 13.19 26.73
CA GLU A 86 -8.58 12.80 25.78
C GLU A 86 -8.19 13.10 24.33
N LYS A 87 -7.55 14.26 24.07
CA LYS A 87 -7.02 14.57 22.74
C LYS A 87 -5.95 13.58 22.27
N LEU A 88 -5.08 13.14 23.18
CA LEU A 88 -4.08 12.12 22.86
C LEU A 88 -4.71 10.75 22.63
N ASP A 89 -5.79 10.43 23.34
CA ASP A 89 -6.56 9.20 23.14
C ASP A 89 -7.23 9.19 21.78
N GLN A 90 -7.87 10.29 21.39
CA GLN A 90 -8.45 10.42 20.06
C GLN A 90 -7.37 10.31 18.96
N ALA A 91 -6.24 11.01 19.11
CA ALA A 91 -5.14 10.95 18.14
C ALA A 91 -4.55 9.53 18.01
N TYR A 92 -4.54 8.76 19.10
CA TYR A 92 -4.12 7.36 19.12
C TYR A 92 -5.11 6.46 18.38
N GLU A 93 -6.42 6.57 18.67
CA GLU A 93 -7.47 5.80 18.00
C GLU A 93 -7.54 6.13 16.51
N ASP A 94 -7.49 7.41 16.13
CA ASP A 94 -7.45 7.81 14.72
C ASP A 94 -6.23 7.20 14.01
N MET A 95 -5.10 7.02 14.71
CA MET A 95 -3.90 6.41 14.13
C MET A 95 -4.06 4.90 13.94
N ILE A 96 -4.84 4.22 14.81
CA ILE A 96 -5.21 2.81 14.62
C ILE A 96 -6.00 2.66 13.32
N ASP A 97 -7.02 3.50 13.11
CA ASP A 97 -7.85 3.44 11.91
C ASP A 97 -7.02 3.65 10.63
N ARG A 98 -6.11 4.63 10.64
CA ARG A 98 -5.19 4.89 9.53
C ARG A 98 -4.25 3.70 9.29
N GLU A 99 -3.70 3.13 10.36
CA GLU A 99 -2.81 1.96 10.27
C GLU A 99 -3.52 0.77 9.62
N ASP A 100 -4.76 0.49 10.01
CA ASP A 100 -5.54 -0.61 9.47
C ASP A 100 -5.96 -0.34 8.01
N ALA A 101 -6.29 0.91 7.66
CA ALA A 101 -6.51 1.29 6.27
C ALA A 101 -5.26 1.07 5.39
N ILE A 102 -4.06 1.38 5.90
CA ILE A 102 -2.79 1.12 5.20
C ILE A 102 -2.57 -0.39 5.02
N LYS A 103 -2.77 -1.20 6.07
CA LYS A 103 -2.63 -2.67 5.99
C LYS A 103 -3.55 -3.25 4.94
N ASN A 104 -4.83 -2.85 4.96
CA ASN A 104 -5.83 -3.33 4.02
C ASN A 104 -5.45 -2.96 2.58
N LYS A 105 -5.02 -1.73 2.35
CA LYS A 105 -4.58 -1.29 1.02
C LYS A 105 -3.34 -2.05 0.56
N LYS A 106 -2.34 -2.21 1.43
CA LYS A 106 -1.12 -2.97 1.14
C LYS A 106 -1.44 -4.40 0.75
N SER A 107 -2.29 -5.08 1.52
CA SER A 107 -2.73 -6.45 1.22
C SER A 107 -3.40 -6.56 -0.14
N ALA A 108 -4.31 -5.62 -0.47
CA ALA A 108 -4.96 -5.59 -1.78
C ALA A 108 -3.96 -5.43 -2.93
N ILE A 109 -2.95 -4.56 -2.79
CA ILE A 109 -1.90 -4.39 -3.81
C ILE A 109 -1.02 -5.63 -3.90
N GLU A 110 -0.69 -6.29 -2.79
CA GLU A 110 0.05 -7.56 -2.80
C GLU A 110 -0.71 -8.65 -3.54
N THR A 111 -2.03 -8.76 -3.34
CA THR A 111 -2.87 -9.70 -4.10
C THR A 111 -2.83 -9.38 -5.60
N ARG A 112 -2.97 -8.10 -5.98
CA ARG A 112 -2.91 -7.68 -7.39
C ARG A 112 -1.55 -7.93 -8.03
N TYR A 113 -0.47 -7.61 -7.32
CA TYR A 113 0.91 -7.89 -7.74
C TYR A 113 1.12 -9.39 -7.99
N ASN A 114 0.74 -10.23 -7.03
CA ASN A 114 0.92 -11.67 -7.15
C ASN A 114 0.09 -12.27 -8.28
N ALA A 115 -1.15 -11.79 -8.48
CA ALA A 115 -2.00 -12.22 -9.59
C ALA A 115 -1.38 -11.84 -10.94
N LEU A 116 -0.97 -10.58 -11.10
CA LEU A 116 -0.38 -10.09 -12.34
C LEU A 116 0.94 -10.82 -12.67
N ASN A 117 1.81 -10.99 -11.69
CA ASN A 117 3.07 -11.72 -11.87
C ASN A 117 2.83 -13.16 -12.36
N ARG A 118 1.86 -13.86 -11.76
CA ARG A 118 1.47 -15.20 -12.22
C ARG A 118 0.96 -15.21 -13.66
N HIS A 119 0.11 -14.25 -14.03
CA HIS A 119 -0.39 -14.13 -15.39
C HIS A 119 0.73 -13.93 -16.41
N ILE A 120 1.69 -13.02 -16.13
CA ILE A 120 2.84 -12.79 -17.01
C ILE A 120 3.68 -14.07 -17.17
N LEU A 121 3.97 -14.78 -16.07
CA LEU A 121 4.74 -16.03 -16.13
C LEU A 121 4.06 -17.10 -17.00
N ILE A 122 2.73 -17.25 -16.88
CA ILE A 122 1.96 -18.22 -17.68
C ILE A 122 1.95 -17.80 -19.16
N SER A 123 1.62 -16.55 -19.45
CA SER A 123 1.53 -16.05 -20.83
C SER A 123 2.88 -16.08 -21.54
N SER A 124 3.96 -15.64 -20.88
CA SER A 124 5.32 -15.69 -21.45
C SER A 124 5.76 -17.12 -21.77
N ALA A 125 5.46 -18.09 -20.90
CA ALA A 125 5.73 -19.51 -21.17
C ALA A 125 4.95 -20.06 -22.38
N GLN A 126 3.73 -19.57 -22.62
CA GLN A 126 2.94 -19.94 -23.80
C GLN A 126 3.56 -19.40 -25.10
N PHE A 127 4.02 -18.14 -25.12
CA PHE A 127 4.68 -17.56 -26.29
C PHE A 127 5.95 -18.34 -26.68
N VAL A 128 6.77 -18.72 -25.70
CA VAL A 128 7.98 -19.54 -25.94
C VAL A 128 7.63 -20.91 -26.54
N ARG A 129 6.57 -21.56 -26.03
CA ARG A 129 6.13 -22.87 -26.55
C ARG A 129 5.62 -22.78 -27.98
N VAL A 130 4.86 -21.74 -28.32
CA VAL A 130 4.33 -21.53 -29.68
C VAL A 130 5.48 -21.24 -30.65
N GLY A 131 6.40 -20.34 -30.28
CA GLY A 131 7.59 -20.05 -31.10
C GLY A 131 8.44 -21.30 -31.39
N ASN A 132 8.69 -22.12 -30.37
CA ASN A 132 9.45 -23.37 -30.54
C ASN A 132 8.72 -24.44 -31.37
N LYS A 133 7.38 -24.44 -31.43
CA LYS A 133 6.63 -25.34 -32.32
C LYS A 133 6.83 -24.97 -33.79
N TYR A 134 6.81 -23.67 -34.11
CA TYR A 134 7.04 -23.19 -35.47
C TYR A 134 8.47 -23.48 -35.96
N VAL A 135 9.48 -23.31 -35.09
CA VAL A 135 10.88 -23.58 -35.46
C VAL A 135 11.16 -25.07 -35.69
N LYS A 136 10.43 -25.99 -35.03
CA LYS A 136 10.59 -27.45 -35.22
C LYS A 136 9.79 -28.01 -36.40
N SER A 137 8.93 -27.22 -37.04
CA SER A 137 8.09 -27.65 -38.15
C SER A 137 8.52 -27.08 -39.52
N THR A 138 9.62 -26.33 -39.53
CA THR A 138 10.41 -25.93 -40.71
C THR A 138 11.71 -26.71 -40.76
#